data_AF-A0A218PB27-F1
#
_entry.id   AF-A0A218PB27-F1
#
_cell.length_a   1.000
_cell.length_b   1.000
_cell.length_c   1.000
_cell.angle_alpha   90.00
_cell.angle_beta   90.00
_cell.angle_gamma   90.00
#
_symmetry.space_group_name_H-M   'P 1'
#
loop_
_entity.id
_entity.type
_entity.pdbx_description
1 polymer ?
#
loop_
_entity_poly.entity_id
_entity_poly.type
_entity_poly.pdbx_seq_one_letter_code
_entity_poly.pdbx_strand_id
1 'polypeptide(L)'
;MPGWVKFGHHYYYKVTVDELNSGGFRGKNVVIEGPIEDKPRVEFFPMELPGYRTTFRIQGLRIEFSGAPCLRKGERARVYGRFLGNCIMASAIETEEALFTTEE
;
A
#
# COMPACT_ATOMS: atom_id res chain seq x y z
N MET A 1 -4.76 7.14 -20.80
CA MET A 1 -3.75 6.08 -20.59
C MET A 1 -3.29 6.21 -19.14
N PRO A 2 -3.39 5.16 -18.32
CA PRO A 2 -2.81 5.23 -16.98
C PRO A 2 -1.29 5.36 -17.14
N GLY A 3 -0.74 6.44 -16.60
CA GLY A 3 0.71 6.63 -16.54
C GLY A 3 1.33 5.56 -15.64
N TRP A 4 2.63 5.34 -15.76
CA TRP A 4 3.38 4.49 -14.83
C TRP A 4 4.40 5.31 -14.05
N VAL A 5 4.85 4.76 -12.93
CA VAL A 5 5.98 5.28 -12.16
C VAL A 5 6.96 4.14 -11.90
N LYS A 6 8.25 4.43 -12.02
CA LYS A 6 9.30 3.50 -11.61
C LYS A 6 9.66 3.79 -10.16
N PHE A 7 9.67 2.74 -9.33
CA PHE A 7 10.10 2.81 -7.94
C PHE A 7 10.89 1.53 -7.61
N GLY A 8 12.13 1.70 -7.13
CA GLY A 8 13.08 0.59 -7.02
C GLY A 8 13.31 -0.10 -8.38
N HIS A 9 13.22 -1.44 -8.38
CA HIS A 9 13.34 -2.28 -9.57
C HIS A 9 12.01 -2.54 -10.31
N HIS A 10 10.91 -1.89 -9.87
CA HIS A 10 9.57 -2.18 -10.37
C HIS A 10 8.92 -0.97 -11.06
N TYR A 11 8.00 -1.29 -11.97
CA TYR A 11 7.07 -0.34 -12.58
C TYR A 11 5.68 -0.52 -11.99
N TYR A 12 5.05 0.58 -11.60
CA TYR A 12 3.73 0.62 -10.99
C TYR A 12 2.78 1.42 -11.88
N TYR A 13 1.59 0.87 -12.14
CA TYR A 13 0.52 1.61 -12.81
C TYR A 13 -0.06 2.64 -11.86
N LYS A 14 -0.09 3.92 -12.25
CA LYS A 14 -0.84 4.95 -11.54
C LYS A 14 -2.32 4.72 -11.83
N VAL A 15 -3.09 4.39 -10.79
CA VAL A 15 -4.49 4.01 -10.94
C VAL A 15 -5.36 4.66 -9.88
N THR A 16 -6.60 4.88 -10.24
CA THR A 16 -7.70 5.24 -9.34
C THR A 16 -8.42 3.99 -8.86
N VAL A 17 -9.21 4.10 -7.78
CA VAL A 17 -10.04 2.98 -7.30
C VAL A 17 -11.09 2.55 -8.32
N ASP A 18 -11.63 3.49 -9.10
CA ASP A 18 -12.57 3.19 -10.18
C ASP A 18 -11.93 2.30 -11.26
N GLU A 19 -10.67 2.57 -11.62
CA GLU A 19 -9.90 1.73 -12.54
C GLU A 19 -9.58 0.36 -11.94
N LEU A 20 -9.30 0.28 -10.65
CA LEU A 20 -9.09 -1.00 -9.96
C LEU A 20 -10.36 -1.87 -9.95
N ASN A 21 -11.52 -1.25 -9.75
CA ASN A 21 -12.82 -1.92 -9.77
C ASN A 21 -13.22 -2.44 -11.17
N SER A 22 -12.61 -1.93 -12.24
CA SER A 22 -12.81 -2.44 -13.61
C SER A 22 -12.24 -3.86 -13.83
N GLY A 23 -11.48 -4.39 -12.87
CA GLY A 23 -10.96 -5.78 -12.87
C GLY A 23 -9.65 -5.99 -13.63
N GLY A 24 -9.16 -5.00 -14.39
CA GLY A 24 -7.98 -5.13 -15.25
C GLY A 24 -6.62 -5.13 -14.54
N PHE A 25 -6.57 -4.90 -13.22
CA PHE A 25 -5.32 -4.68 -12.46
C PHE A 25 -4.99 -5.77 -11.45
N ARG A 26 -5.83 -6.81 -11.31
CA ARG A 26 -5.56 -7.90 -10.36
C ARG A 26 -4.23 -8.58 -10.69
N GLY A 27 -3.38 -8.71 -9.68
CA GLY A 27 -2.03 -9.27 -9.77
C GLY A 27 -0.97 -8.31 -10.28
N LYS A 28 -1.31 -7.07 -10.68
CA LYS A 28 -0.37 -6.06 -11.18
C LYS A 28 0.16 -5.17 -10.06
N ASN A 29 1.33 -4.60 -10.31
CA ASN A 29 1.92 -3.56 -9.46
C ASN A 29 1.22 -2.23 -9.73
N VAL A 30 0.68 -1.62 -8.68
CA VAL A 30 -0.11 -0.40 -8.75
C VAL A 30 0.41 0.61 -7.73
N VAL A 31 0.16 1.87 -8.04
CA VAL A 31 0.32 2.95 -7.07
C VAL A 31 -1.01 3.71 -6.97
N ILE A 32 -1.46 3.88 -5.72
CA ILE A 32 -2.61 4.72 -5.38
C ILE A 32 -2.18 5.79 -4.39
N GLU A 33 -2.95 6.88 -4.32
CA GLU A 33 -2.70 7.98 -3.40
C GLU A 33 -4.01 8.46 -2.79
N GLY A 34 -4.03 8.64 -1.47
CA GLY A 34 -5.20 9.14 -0.77
C GLY A 34 -4.99 9.28 0.74
N PRO A 35 -5.99 9.80 1.45
CA PRO A 35 -5.96 9.88 2.91
C PRO A 35 -6.17 8.50 3.53
N ILE A 36 -5.45 8.23 4.62
CA ILE A 36 -5.68 7.05 5.47
C ILE A 36 -7.03 7.21 6.20
N GLU A 37 -7.95 6.29 5.97
CA GLU A 37 -9.35 6.42 6.40
C GLU A 37 -9.58 6.05 7.87
N ASP A 38 -8.87 5.02 8.33
CA ASP A 38 -9.00 4.44 9.66
C ASP A 38 -7.70 4.50 10.46
N LYS A 39 -7.79 4.20 11.76
CA LYS A 39 -6.60 4.11 12.60
C LYS A 39 -5.76 2.92 12.12
N PRO A 40 -4.48 3.12 11.72
CA PRO A 40 -3.62 2.00 11.36
C PRO A 40 -3.49 1.01 12.52
N ARG A 41 -3.63 -0.28 12.20
CA ARG A 41 -3.48 -1.37 13.16
C ARG A 41 -2.14 -2.05 12.91
N VAL A 42 -1.26 -2.00 13.90
CA VAL A 42 0.03 -2.67 13.89
C VAL A 42 -0.07 -3.91 14.77
N GLU A 43 0.18 -5.08 14.19
CA GLU A 43 0.10 -6.37 14.86
C GLU A 43 1.48 -7.05 14.82
N PHE A 44 1.91 -7.58 15.96
CA PHE A 44 3.12 -8.38 16.06
C PHE A 44 2.79 -9.85 15.88
N PHE A 45 3.51 -10.53 14.99
CA PHE A 45 3.34 -11.96 14.72
C PHE A 45 4.52 -12.73 15.33
N PRO A 46 4.32 -13.44 16.47
CA PRO A 46 5.34 -14.26 17.08
C PRO A 46 5.46 -15.58 16.32
N MET A 47 6.18 -15.57 15.20
CA MET A 47 6.54 -16.76 14.41
C MET A 47 8.05 -17.03 14.53
N GLU A 48 8.56 -18.09 13.89
CA GLU A 48 10.01 -18.37 13.82
C GLU A 48 10.81 -17.16 13.29
N LEU A 49 10.22 -16.40 12.36
CA LEU A 49 10.66 -15.07 11.97
C LEU A 49 9.66 -14.05 12.52
N PRO A 50 9.94 -13.44 13.68
CA PRO A 50 9.04 -12.46 14.27
C PRO A 50 8.96 -11.22 13.38
N GLY A 51 7.76 -10.68 13.20
CA GLY A 51 7.54 -9.55 12.31
C GLY A 51 6.33 -8.71 12.71
N TYR A 52 6.27 -7.52 12.15
CA TYR A 52 5.11 -6.63 12.28
C TYR A 52 4.32 -6.63 10.98
N ARG A 53 3.01 -6.52 11.09
CA ARG A 53 2.13 -6.21 9.96
C ARG A 53 1.32 -4.99 10.31
N THR A 54 1.23 -4.08 9.37
CA THR A 54 0.38 -2.90 9.49
C THR A 54 -0.76 -2.98 8.48
N THR A 55 -1.98 -2.72 8.96
CA THR A 55 -3.19 -2.70 8.14
C THR A 55 -3.96 -1.40 8.34
N PHE A 56 -4.47 -0.86 7.24
CA PHE A 56 -5.29 0.35 7.21
C PHE A 56 -6.05 0.41 5.88
N ARG A 57 -6.84 1.47 5.67
CA ARG A 57 -7.58 1.70 4.43
C ARG A 57 -7.23 3.01 3.75
N ILE A 58 -7.20 2.97 2.42
CA ILE A 58 -7.19 4.14 1.53
C ILE A 58 -8.24 3.91 0.45
N GLN A 59 -9.14 4.85 0.27
CA GLN A 59 -10.19 4.81 -0.76
C GLN A 59 -10.99 3.49 -0.75
N GLY A 60 -11.35 3.01 0.44
CA GLY A 60 -12.06 1.74 0.66
C GLY A 60 -11.23 0.47 0.44
N LEU A 61 -9.97 0.57 -0.03
CA LEU A 61 -9.09 -0.57 -0.23
C LEU A 61 -8.29 -0.89 1.03
N ARG A 62 -8.21 -2.18 1.38
CA ARG A 62 -7.34 -2.63 2.47
C ARG A 62 -5.89 -2.56 2.02
N ILE A 63 -5.04 -1.91 2.80
CA ILE A 63 -3.60 -1.88 2.62
C ILE A 63 -2.97 -2.79 3.66
N GLU A 64 -2.04 -3.62 3.22
CA GLU A 64 -1.27 -4.49 4.10
C GLU A 64 0.22 -4.25 3.85
N PHE A 65 0.97 -3.99 4.91
CA PHE A 65 2.39 -3.69 4.85
C PHE A 65 3.16 -4.50 5.89
N SER A 66 4.30 -5.07 5.50
CA SER A 66 5.19 -5.79 6.40
C SER A 66 6.11 -4.78 7.12
N GLY A 67 5.80 -4.49 8.37
CA GLY A 67 6.52 -3.51 9.18
C GLY A 67 5.61 -2.75 10.14
N ALA A 68 6.21 -1.83 10.87
CA ALA A 68 5.53 -0.96 11.83
C ALA A 68 5.74 0.53 11.49
N PRO A 69 5.28 1.01 10.32
CA PRO A 69 5.39 2.41 9.95
C PRO A 69 4.56 3.29 10.90
N CYS A 70 5.09 4.46 11.22
CA CYS A 70 4.39 5.45 12.02
C CYS A 70 3.42 6.22 11.11
N LEU A 71 2.18 5.72 11.02
CA LEU A 71 1.12 6.28 10.16
C LEU A 71 -0.02 6.82 11.01
N ARG A 72 -0.71 7.86 10.51
CA ARG A 72 -1.86 8.47 11.18
C ARG A 72 -3.11 8.47 10.31
N LYS A 73 -4.28 8.36 10.93
CA LYS A 73 -5.56 8.59 10.26
C LYS A 73 -5.60 10.03 9.71
N GLY A 74 -6.06 10.19 8.48
CA GLY A 74 -6.15 11.46 7.77
C GLY A 74 -4.86 11.88 7.06
N GLU A 75 -3.74 11.23 7.35
CA GLU A 75 -2.47 11.45 6.66
C GLU A 75 -2.60 11.03 5.19
N ARG A 76 -2.04 11.83 4.29
CA ARG A 76 -2.02 11.51 2.86
C ARG A 76 -0.85 10.58 2.60
N ALA A 77 -1.15 9.41 2.03
CA ALA A 77 -0.14 8.41 1.72
C ALA A 77 -0.27 7.95 0.27
N ARG A 78 0.88 7.74 -0.36
CA ARG A 78 1.02 7.06 -1.65
C ARG A 78 1.53 5.66 -1.40
N VAL A 79 0.77 4.66 -1.85
CA VAL A 79 1.04 3.25 -1.60
C VAL A 79 1.42 2.57 -2.89
N TYR A 80 2.60 1.96 -2.89
CA TYR A 80 3.13 1.14 -3.97
C TYR A 80 2.97 -0.32 -3.57
N GLY A 81 2.39 -1.14 -4.43
CA GLY A 81 2.21 -2.55 -4.10
C GLY A 81 1.51 -3.37 -5.16
N ARG A 82 1.27 -4.64 -4.83
CA ARG A 82 0.55 -5.57 -5.71
C ARG A 82 -0.93 -5.58 -5.36
N PHE A 83 -1.79 -5.31 -6.35
CA PHE A 83 -3.23 -5.35 -6.17
C PHE A 83 -3.79 -6.77 -6.26
N LEU A 84 -4.58 -7.18 -5.27
CA LEU A 84 -5.16 -8.53 -5.19
C LEU A 84 -6.67 -8.59 -5.44
N GLY A 85 -7.31 -7.46 -5.70
CA GLY A 85 -8.75 -7.33 -6.00
C GLY A 85 -9.51 -6.47 -4.99
N ASN A 86 -9.26 -6.67 -3.69
CA ASN A 86 -9.83 -5.86 -2.61
C ASN A 86 -8.77 -5.36 -1.61
N CYS A 87 -7.51 -5.64 -1.92
CA CYS A 87 -6.37 -5.41 -1.05
C CYS A 87 -5.14 -5.06 -1.89
N ILE A 88 -4.26 -4.22 -1.35
CA ILE A 88 -2.93 -3.98 -1.88
C ILE A 88 -1.91 -4.51 -0.87
N MET A 89 -1.08 -5.46 -1.32
CA MET A 89 0.14 -5.83 -0.59
C MET A 89 1.19 -4.78 -0.90
N ALA A 90 1.42 -3.87 0.05
CA ALA A 90 2.31 -2.74 -0.10
C ALA A 90 3.77 -3.17 0.02
N SER A 91 4.58 -2.78 -0.96
CA SER A 91 6.05 -2.84 -0.92
C SER A 91 6.65 -1.53 -0.40
N ALA A 92 5.95 -0.41 -0.62
CA ALA A 92 6.33 0.88 -0.07
C ALA A 92 5.11 1.76 0.25
N ILE A 93 5.28 2.61 1.27
CA ILE A 93 4.34 3.63 1.69
C ILE A 93 5.11 4.95 1.80
N GLU A 94 4.75 5.91 0.95
CA GLU A 94 5.30 7.26 0.94
C GLU A 94 4.28 8.20 1.60
N THR A 95 4.72 8.89 2.64
CA THR A 95 3.95 9.95 3.33
C THR A 95 4.66 11.29 3.13
N GLU A 96 4.12 12.37 3.67
CA GLU A 96 4.81 13.66 3.68
C GLU A 96 6.12 13.64 4.49
N GLU A 97 6.13 12.85 5.59
CA GLU A 97 7.23 12.86 6.56
C GLU A 97 8.28 11.77 6.30
N ALA A 98 7.87 10.63 5.74
CA ALA A 98 8.74 9.48 5.58
C ALA A 98 8.32 8.55 4.43
N LEU A 99 9.32 7.84 3.92
CA LEU A 99 9.16 6.71 3.00
C LEU A 99 9.47 5.42 3.76
N PHE A 100 8.48 4.53 3.84
CA PHE A 100 8.61 3.20 4.43
C PHE A 100 8.69 2.17 3.31
N THR A 101 9.69 1.31 3.34
CA THR A 101 9.90 0.24 2.36
C THR A 101 10.05 -1.10 3.06
N THR A 102 9.56 -2.17 2.46
CA THR A 102 9.94 -3.53 2.86
C THR A 102 11.28 -3.86 2.23
N GLU A 103 12.22 -4.48 2.96
CA GLU A 103 13.43 -5.04 2.34
C GLU A 103 13.03 -6.11 1.31
N GLU A 104 13.68 -6.08 0.13
CA GLU A 104 13.52 -7.08 -0.95
C GLU A 104 14.20 -8.41 -0.59
#